data_AF-A0A949CSD6-F1
#
_entry.id   AF-A0A949CSD6-F1
#
_cell.length_a   1.000
_cell.length_b   1.000
_cell.length_c   1.000
_cell.angle_alpha   90.00
_cell.angle_beta   90.00
_cell.angle_gamma   90.00
#
_symmetry.space_group_name_H-M   'P 1'
#
loop_
_entity.id
_entity.type
_entity.pdbx_description
1 polymer ?
#
loop_
_entity_poly.entity_id
_entity_poly.type
_entity_poly.pdbx_seq_one_letter_code
_entity_poly.pdbx_strand_id
1 'polypeptide(L)'
;GWSCFLSILTNKAENAGLLGIPVNASGTSQHCSSCGANVPKKLHERWHHCPNGGCSLHRDHNAAIHIKNRAAGHSVLKAKSLLSNSQIILEAYTVLEESV
;
A
#
# COMPACT_ATOMS: atom_id res chain seq x y z
N GLY A 1 -12.15 -10.65 8.68
CA GLY A 1 -10.93 -9.86 8.95
C GLY A 1 -10.31 -9.39 7.65
N TRP A 2 -9.17 -8.69 7.70
CA TRP A 2 -8.50 -8.11 6.53
C TRP A 2 -8.04 -9.15 5.48
N SER A 3 -7.69 -10.38 5.90
CA SER A 3 -7.31 -11.46 4.99
C SER A 3 -8.38 -11.79 3.94
N CYS A 4 -9.64 -11.93 4.38
CA CYS A 4 -10.77 -12.20 3.48
C CYS A 4 -10.99 -11.07 2.47
N PHE A 5 -10.85 -9.81 2.90
CA PHE A 5 -10.95 -8.65 2.01
C PHE A 5 -9.88 -8.69 0.91
N LEU A 6 -8.64 -9.01 1.27
CA LEU A 6 -7.55 -9.16 0.30
C LEU A 6 -7.81 -10.31 -0.68
N SER A 7 -8.29 -11.46 -0.21
CA SER A 7 -8.65 -12.59 -1.07
C SER A 7 -9.71 -12.22 -2.10
N ILE A 8 -10.75 -11.47 -1.70
CA ILE A 8 -11.80 -11.00 -2.60
C ILE A 8 -11.21 -10.04 -3.64
N LEU A 9 -10.38 -9.08 -3.23
CA LEU A 9 -9.74 -8.13 -4.15
C LEU A 9 -8.87 -8.83 -5.19
N THR A 10 -8.03 -9.78 -4.76
CA THR A 10 -7.17 -10.55 -5.67
C THR A 10 -8.01 -11.34 -6.67
N ASN A 11 -9.04 -12.05 -6.20
CA ASN A 11 -9.93 -12.81 -7.08
C ASN A 11 -10.66 -11.90 -8.08
N LYS A 12 -11.11 -10.70 -7.67
CA LYS A 12 -11.76 -9.75 -8.58
C LYS A 12 -10.78 -9.14 -9.58
N ALA A 13 -9.53 -8.89 -9.20
CA ALA A 13 -8.50 -8.47 -10.13
C ALA A 13 -8.24 -9.57 -11.18
N GLU A 14 -8.07 -10.82 -10.76
CA GLU A 14 -7.85 -11.96 -11.65
C GLU A 14 -9.02 -12.16 -12.64
N ASN A 15 -10.27 -12.07 -12.17
CA ASN A 15 -11.45 -12.14 -13.03
C ASN A 15 -11.47 -11.05 -14.11
N ALA A 16 -10.83 -9.91 -13.85
CA ALA A 16 -10.68 -8.80 -14.80
C ALA A 16 -9.39 -8.90 -15.65
N GLY A 17 -8.61 -9.98 -15.54
CA GLY A 17 -7.31 -10.11 -16.20
C GLY A 17 -6.22 -9.21 -15.62
N LEU A 18 -6.40 -8.74 -14.39
CA LEU A 18 -5.47 -7.88 -13.65
C LEU A 18 -4.77 -8.63 -12.52
N LEU A 19 -3.71 -8.03 -11.98
CA LEU A 19 -2.97 -8.55 -10.83
C LEU A 19 -3.07 -7.58 -9.65
N GLY A 20 -3.34 -8.11 -8.46
CA GLY A 20 -3.26 -7.36 -7.21
C GLY A 20 -1.83 -7.39 -6.65
N ILE A 21 -1.23 -6.23 -6.41
CA ILE A 21 0.12 -6.13 -5.82
C ILE A 21 -0.02 -5.69 -4.37
N PRO A 22 0.23 -6.57 -3.38
CA PRO A 22 0.27 -6.15 -1.99
C PRO A 22 1.51 -5.29 -1.74
N VAL A 23 1.36 -4.25 -0.92
CA VAL A 23 2.46 -3.41 -0.44
C VAL A 23 2.32 -3.20 1.05
N ASN A 24 3.43 -2.90 1.72
CA ASN A 24 3.41 -2.56 3.14
C ASN A 24 2.48 -1.35 3.36
N ALA A 25 1.49 -1.47 4.25
CA ALA A 25 0.55 -0.40 4.57
C ALA A 25 0.93 0.40 5.84
N SER A 26 1.96 -0.05 6.56
CA SER A 26 2.41 0.54 7.81
C SER A 26 2.85 2.00 7.61
N GLY A 27 2.37 2.86 8.53
CA GLY A 27 2.69 4.28 8.56
C GLY A 27 2.13 5.14 7.41
N THR A 28 1.34 4.59 6.49
CA THR A 28 0.85 5.34 5.30
C THR A 28 -0.05 6.53 5.65
N SER A 29 -0.79 6.44 6.76
CA SER A 29 -1.61 7.54 7.27
C SER A 29 -0.82 8.58 8.06
N GLN A 30 0.42 8.26 8.46
CA GLN A 30 1.29 9.11 9.29
C GLN A 30 2.31 9.89 8.47
N HIS A 31 2.87 9.27 7.43
CA HIS A 31 3.84 9.92 6.55
C HIS A 31 3.17 10.83 5.52
N CYS A 32 3.90 11.87 5.10
CA CYS A 32 3.49 12.75 4.02
C CYS A 32 3.82 12.13 2.65
N SER A 33 2.81 12.00 1.80
CA SER A 33 2.98 11.40 0.46
C SER A 33 3.83 12.23 -0.50
N SER A 34 4.05 13.51 -0.20
CA SER A 34 4.84 14.44 -1.01
C SER A 34 6.31 14.50 -0.58
N CYS A 35 6.59 14.65 0.73
CA CYS A 35 7.95 14.85 1.23
C CYS A 35 8.48 13.72 2.14
N GLY A 36 7.67 12.69 2.42
CA GLY A 36 8.06 11.55 3.25
C GLY A 36 8.12 11.81 4.76
N ALA A 37 8.01 13.06 5.22
CA ALA A 37 8.09 13.40 6.63
C ALA A 37 7.02 12.69 7.47
N ASN A 38 7.39 12.24 8.67
CA ASN A 38 6.43 11.72 9.64
C ASN A 38 5.62 12.89 10.22
N VAL A 39 4.29 12.81 10.12
CA VAL A 39 3.36 13.80 10.64
C VAL A 39 2.44 13.09 11.63
N PRO A 40 2.80 12.93 12.91
CA PRO A 40 1.99 12.19 13.87
C PRO A 40 0.59 12.78 14.02
N LYS A 41 -0.45 11.94 13.97
CA LYS A 41 -1.85 12.33 14.14
C LYS A 41 -2.69 11.20 14.74
N LYS A 42 -3.74 11.55 15.49
CA LYS A 42 -4.71 10.65 16.10
C LYS A 42 -5.72 10.14 15.06
N LEU A 43 -6.45 9.07 15.40
CA LEU A 43 -7.41 8.44 14.50
C LEU A 43 -8.57 9.36 14.10
N HIS A 44 -8.98 10.29 14.96
CA HIS A 44 -10.03 11.25 14.67
C HIS A 44 -9.55 12.43 13.79
N GLU A 45 -8.24 12.60 13.62
CA GLU A 45 -7.68 13.63 12.76
C GLU A 45 -7.74 13.13 11.31
N ARG A 46 -8.72 13.65 10.57
CA ARG A 46 -9.04 13.23 9.19
C ARG A 46 -8.31 14.05 8.13
N TRP A 47 -7.76 15.20 8.50
CA TRP A 47 -6.99 16.06 7.61
C TRP A 47 -5.49 15.82 7.78
N HIS A 48 -4.76 15.74 6.68
CA HIS A 48 -3.30 15.69 6.65
C HIS A 48 -2.80 17.06 6.21
N HIS A 49 -2.14 17.78 7.12
CA HIS A 49 -1.45 19.02 6.83
C HIS A 49 0.03 18.82 7.13
N CYS A 50 0.88 18.87 6.10
CA CYS A 50 2.31 18.68 6.27
C CYS A 50 2.99 20.01 6.69
N PRO A 51 3.66 20.07 7.86
CA PRO A 51 4.34 21.28 8.31
C PRO A 51 5.57 21.64 7.46
N ASN A 52 6.11 20.66 6.71
CA ASN A 52 7.28 20.85 5.85
C ASN A 52 6.90 21.32 4.43
N GLY A 53 5.67 21.78 4.21
CA GLY A 53 5.21 22.29 2.91
C GLY A 53 4.95 21.20 1.85
N GLY A 54 4.74 19.95 2.25
CA GLY A 54 4.58 18.82 1.33
C GLY A 54 3.20 18.74 0.67
N CYS A 55 2.14 18.56 1.47
CA CYS A 55 0.76 18.47 0.99
C CYS A 55 -0.26 18.83 2.08
N SER A 56 -1.48 19.20 1.66
CA SER A 56 -2.62 19.46 2.55
C SER A 56 -3.89 18.86 1.94
N LEU A 57 -4.29 17.69 2.42
CA LEU A 57 -5.44 16.93 1.88
C LEU A 57 -6.02 15.97 2.92
N HIS A 58 -7.13 15.29 2.58
CA HIS A 58 -7.70 14.27 3.45
C HIS A 58 -6.72 13.11 3.69
N ARG A 59 -6.61 12.65 4.94
CA ARG A 59 -5.65 11.63 5.40
C ARG A 59 -5.72 10.34 4.60
N ASP A 60 -6.93 9.87 4.30
CA ASP A 60 -7.13 8.61 3.57
C ASP A 60 -6.67 8.73 2.10
N HIS A 61 -6.79 9.92 1.49
CA HIS A 61 -6.27 10.17 0.16
C HIS A 61 -4.73 10.27 0.20
N ASN A 62 -4.15 10.90 1.23
CA ASN A 62 -2.69 10.87 1.44
C ASN A 62 -2.16 9.44 1.59
N ALA A 63 -2.85 8.60 2.37
CA ALA A 63 -2.50 7.20 2.52
C ALA A 63 -2.59 6.42 1.20
N ALA A 64 -3.63 6.67 0.39
CA ALA A 64 -3.78 6.05 -0.93
C ALA A 64 -2.64 6.42 -1.89
N ILE A 65 -2.20 7.69 -1.90
CA ILE A 65 -1.04 8.13 -2.69
C ILE A 65 0.22 7.40 -2.22
N HIS A 66 0.43 7.25 -0.92
CA HIS A 66 1.55 6.46 -0.39
C HIS A 66 1.53 5.01 -0.87
N ILE A 67 0.39 4.34 -0.83
CA ILE A 67 0.22 2.96 -1.33
C ILE A 67 0.55 2.90 -2.82
N LYS A 68 0.05 3.84 -3.63
CA LYS A 68 0.37 3.94 -5.05
C LYS A 68 1.87 4.11 -5.28
N ASN A 69 2.51 5.02 -4.56
CA ASN A 69 3.94 5.30 -4.70
C ASN A 69 4.79 4.09 -4.30
N ARG A 70 4.39 3.35 -3.26
CA ARG A 70 5.05 2.09 -2.88
C ARG A 70 4.91 1.02 -3.95
N ALA A 71 3.77 0.95 -4.64
CA ALA A 71 3.57 -0.01 -5.72
C ALA A 71 4.27 0.40 -7.02
N ALA A 72 4.57 1.68 -7.22
CA ALA A 72 5.25 2.16 -8.42
C ALA A 72 6.66 1.54 -8.54
N GLY A 73 6.98 1.01 -9.73
CA GLY A 73 8.26 0.34 -9.98
C GLY A 73 8.30 -1.15 -9.63
N HIS A 74 7.27 -1.70 -8.97
CA HIS A 74 7.15 -3.15 -8.81
C HIS A 74 6.95 -3.81 -10.18
N SER A 75 7.88 -4.71 -10.56
CA SER A 75 7.74 -5.42 -11.83
C SER A 75 6.51 -6.34 -11.81
N VAL A 76 5.69 -6.23 -12.84
CA VAL A 76 4.49 -7.07 -13.02
C VAL A 76 4.87 -8.55 -13.11
N LEU A 77 6.05 -8.87 -13.65
CA LEU A 77 6.56 -10.24 -13.76
C LEU A 77 6.93 -10.84 -12.38
N LYS A 78 7.58 -10.07 -11.51
CA LYS A 78 7.85 -10.48 -10.11
C LYS A 78 6.55 -10.66 -9.34
N ALA A 79 5.58 -9.76 -9.51
CA ALA A 79 4.26 -9.90 -8.89
C ALA A 79 3.52 -11.17 -9.38
N LYS A 80 3.58 -11.47 -10.68
CA LYS A 80 2.96 -12.67 -11.27
C LYS A 80 3.63 -13.97 -10.78
N SER A 81 4.95 -13.97 -10.62
CA SER A 81 5.71 -15.08 -10.04
C SER A 81 5.37 -15.33 -8.57
N LEU A 82 5.09 -14.28 -7.80
CA LEU A 82 4.66 -14.41 -6.40
C LEU A 82 3.20 -14.89 -6.29
N LEU A 83 2.34 -14.55 -7.24
CA LEU A 83 0.93 -14.92 -7.22
C LEU A 83 0.63 -16.32 -7.79
N SER A 84 1.52 -16.91 -8.60
CA SER A 84 1.30 -18.23 -9.21
C SER A 84 1.37 -19.40 -8.21
N ASN A 85 1.84 -19.16 -6.98
CA ASN A 85 1.78 -20.13 -5.89
C ASN A 85 0.82 -19.61 -4.82
N SER A 86 -0.33 -20.28 -4.66
CA SER A 86 -1.42 -19.92 -3.75
C SER A 86 -1.01 -19.80 -2.27
N GLN A 87 0.16 -20.31 -1.90
CA GLN A 87 0.75 -20.24 -0.57
C GLN A 87 1.56 -18.95 -0.32
N ILE A 88 1.91 -18.19 -1.36
CA ILE A 88 2.85 -17.05 -1.30
C ILE A 88 2.17 -15.73 -0.95
N ILE A 89 0.83 -15.61 -0.97
CA ILE A 89 0.16 -14.33 -0.62
C ILE A 89 0.56 -13.82 0.78
N LEU A 90 0.86 -14.72 1.73
CA LEU A 90 1.40 -14.35 3.05
C LEU A 90 2.93 -14.13 3.06
N GLU A 91 3.72 -14.87 2.28
CA GLU A 91 5.19 -14.74 2.25
C GLU A 91 5.68 -13.57 1.39
N ALA A 92 4.93 -13.17 0.36
CA ALA A 92 5.22 -11.94 -0.40
C ALA A 92 5.11 -10.69 0.50
N TYR A 93 4.32 -10.76 1.58
CA TYR A 93 4.22 -9.71 2.58
C TYR A 93 5.53 -9.52 3.38
N THR A 94 6.31 -10.58 3.61
CA THR A 94 7.56 -10.53 4.39
C THR A 94 8.80 -10.24 3.52
N VAL A 95 8.86 -10.77 2.29
CA VAL A 95 10.03 -10.57 1.40
C VAL A 95 10.16 -9.11 0.91
N LEU A 96 9.05 -8.37 0.84
CA LEU A 96 9.06 -6.94 0.51
C LEU A 96 9.53 -6.05 1.68
N GLU A 97 9.65 -6.58 2.91
CA GLU A 97 10.20 -5.84 4.06
C GLU A 97 11.74 -5.85 4.12
N GLU A 98 12.41 -6.86 3.57
CA GLU A 98 13.88 -7.01 3.70
C GLU A 98 14.68 -6.39 2.54
N SER A 99 14.02 -5.87 1.51
CA SER A 99 14.68 -5.36 0.29
C SER A 99 14.67 -3.82 0.14
N VAL A 100 14.35 -3.09 1.22
CA VAL A 100 14.49 -1.63 1.32
C VAL A 100 15.29 -1.25 2.56
#